data_AF-A0A845C688-F1
#
_entry.id   AF-A0A845C688-F1
#
_cell.length_a   1.000
_cell.length_b   1.000
_cell.length_c   1.000
_cell.angle_alpha   90.00
_cell.angle_beta   90.00
_cell.angle_gamma   90.00
#
_symmetry.space_group_name_H-M   'P 1'
#
loop_
_entity.id
_entity.type
_entity.pdbx_description
1 polymer ?
#
loop_
_entity_poly.entity_id
_entity_poly.type
_entity_poly.pdbx_seq_one_letter_code
_entity_poly.pdbx_strand_id
1 'polypeptide(L)'
;MDGNSVGPARRLRRPCLAFCLCVILSLPLAACVVSPVAIRVDVQPLPAHSPCGGSFVEHELPHVTGTAFERVTYFASNGAGLAIGDLDNDGDEDFVLANLLGPNHVFWNQGGMAFRPQVLFVGSLRAVALVDVDGDNWLDITATSRSGSVLVWRNTGGAGAELPFKTDRRTERLHGVEGYAYSLQWADLDRDG
;
A
#
# COMPACT_ATOMS: atom_id res chain seq x y z
N MET A 1 69.68 37.82 20.56
CA MET A 1 68.66 38.35 19.65
C MET A 1 67.31 37.76 20.04
N ASP A 2 66.82 38.35 21.14
CA ASP A 2 65.49 38.94 21.32
C ASP A 2 64.21 38.09 21.28
N GLY A 3 63.51 38.18 22.41
CA GLY A 3 62.03 38.26 22.46
C GLY A 3 61.31 36.95 22.73
N ASN A 4 61.41 36.34 23.91
CA ASN A 4 60.50 36.55 25.04
C ASN A 4 59.06 36.99 24.68
N SER A 5 58.10 36.06 24.71
CA SER A 5 56.75 36.36 25.20
C SER A 5 56.09 35.10 25.78
N VAL A 6 56.07 35.08 27.11
CA VAL A 6 55.43 34.08 27.97
C VAL A 6 53.94 34.38 28.05
N GLY A 7 53.09 33.46 27.57
CA GLY A 7 51.66 33.42 27.85
C GLY A 7 51.35 32.46 29.00
N PRO A 8 50.47 32.79 29.96
CA PRO A 8 50.38 32.07 31.22
C PRO A 8 49.70 30.70 31.10
N ALA A 9 50.38 29.69 31.66
CA ALA A 9 49.89 28.34 31.82
C ALA A 9 48.59 28.28 32.65
N ARG A 10 47.55 27.66 32.08
CA ARG A 10 46.28 27.39 32.75
C ARG A 10 46.52 26.49 33.97
N ARG A 11 46.32 27.06 35.16
CA ARG A 11 46.38 26.40 36.45
C ARG A 11 45.36 25.26 36.53
N LEU A 12 45.85 24.04 36.70
CA LEU A 12 45.06 22.88 37.15
C LEU A 12 44.43 23.22 38.52
N ARG A 13 43.12 23.40 38.55
CA ARG A 13 42.35 23.54 39.79
C ARG A 13 42.27 22.16 40.46
N ARG A 14 42.93 22.01 41.60
CA ARG A 14 42.69 20.91 42.56
C ARG A 14 41.29 21.11 43.16
N PRO A 15 40.36 20.15 43.06
CA PRO A 15 39.12 20.24 43.82
C PRO A 15 39.38 19.85 45.29
N CYS A 16 38.77 20.62 46.18
CA CYS A 16 38.85 20.53 47.64
C CYS A 16 38.51 19.13 48.17
N LEU A 17 39.30 18.66 49.14
CA LEU A 17 38.85 17.62 50.08
C LEU A 17 37.67 18.17 50.88
N ALA A 18 36.47 17.68 50.60
CA ALA A 18 35.35 17.74 51.54
C ALA A 18 35.28 16.39 52.26
N PHE A 19 35.64 16.41 53.55
CA PHE A 19 35.40 15.30 54.47
C PHE A 19 33.87 15.13 54.61
N CYS A 20 33.30 14.18 53.87
CA CYS A 20 31.92 13.76 54.07
C CYS A 20 31.93 12.53 54.99
N LEU A 21 31.49 12.74 56.22
CA LEU A 21 31.31 11.73 57.25
C LEU A 21 30.29 10.70 56.73
N CYS A 22 30.76 9.52 56.32
CA CYS A 22 29.89 8.45 55.86
C CYS A 22 29.21 7.82 57.08
N VAL A 23 28.02 8.28 57.42
CA VAL A 23 27.14 7.58 58.36
C VAL A 23 26.66 6.32 57.65
N ILE A 24 27.21 5.16 58.00
CA ILE A 24 26.73 3.86 57.53
C ILE A 24 25.40 3.61 58.23
N LEU A 25 24.29 4.07 57.63
CA LEU A 25 22.96 3.60 57.99
C LEU A 25 22.80 2.20 57.40
N SER A 26 22.90 1.18 58.24
CA SER A 26 22.58 -0.20 57.88
C SER A 26 21.07 -0.32 57.62
N LEU A 27 20.63 -0.03 56.40
CA LEU A 27 19.30 -0.42 55.95
C LEU A 27 19.30 -1.94 55.73
N PRO A 28 18.37 -2.71 56.33
CA PRO A 28 18.22 -4.11 55.99
C PRO A 28 17.79 -4.17 54.51
N LEU A 29 18.51 -4.95 53.69
CA LEU A 29 18.03 -5.30 52.36
C LEU A 29 16.66 -5.96 52.54
N ALA A 30 15.60 -5.24 52.19
CA ALA A 30 14.29 -5.84 52.01
C ALA A 30 14.44 -6.83 50.86
N ALA A 31 14.54 -8.12 51.19
CA ALA A 31 14.50 -9.18 50.21
C ALA A 31 13.18 -9.05 49.45
N CYS A 32 13.26 -8.76 48.15
CA CYS A 32 12.10 -8.70 47.28
C CYS A 32 11.52 -10.11 47.19
N VAL A 33 10.44 -10.38 47.92
CA VAL A 33 9.72 -11.66 47.83
C VAL A 33 8.92 -11.63 46.54
N VAL A 34 9.47 -12.21 45.48
CA VAL A 34 8.74 -12.45 44.24
C VAL A 34 7.84 -13.65 44.45
N SER A 35 6.58 -13.42 44.81
CA SER A 35 5.59 -14.49 44.88
C SER A 35 5.30 -15.00 43.46
N PRO A 36 5.50 -16.29 43.15
CA PRO A 36 5.21 -16.79 41.82
C PRO A 36 3.71 -16.71 41.55
N VAL A 37 3.34 -16.05 40.45
CA VAL A 37 1.97 -16.05 39.93
C VAL A 37 1.73 -17.42 39.30
N ALA A 38 0.76 -18.18 39.81
CA ALA A 38 0.40 -19.46 39.23
C ALA A 38 -0.23 -19.25 37.84
N ILE A 39 0.51 -19.55 36.78
CA ILE A 39 -0.03 -19.59 35.42
C ILE A 39 -0.71 -20.94 35.23
N ARG A 40 -1.99 -20.91 34.89
CA ARG A 40 -2.73 -22.08 34.42
C ARG A 40 -2.75 -22.02 32.90
N VAL A 41 -2.20 -23.04 32.26
CA VAL A 41 -2.35 -23.24 30.81
C VAL A 41 -3.46 -24.27 30.65
N ASP A 42 -4.60 -23.83 30.12
CA ASP A 42 -5.67 -24.73 29.76
C ASP A 42 -5.46 -25.14 28.29
N VAL A 43 -5.31 -26.44 28.06
CA VAL A 43 -5.14 -26.99 26.71
C VAL A 43 -6.40 -27.76 26.39
N GLN A 44 -7.30 -27.12 25.66
CA GLN A 44 -8.51 -27.77 25.18
C GLN A 44 -8.22 -28.37 23.80
N PRO A 45 -8.13 -29.72 23.68
CA PRO A 45 -7.97 -30.34 22.37
C PRO A 45 -9.20 -30.03 21.53
N LEU A 46 -8.97 -29.70 20.26
CA LEU A 46 -10.06 -29.51 19.32
C LEU A 46 -10.90 -30.79 19.25
N PRO A 47 -12.23 -30.68 19.08
CA PRO A 47 -13.06 -31.84 18.80
C PRO A 47 -12.47 -32.62 17.62
N ALA A 48 -12.52 -33.96 17.68
CA ALA A 48 -12.13 -34.78 16.55
C ALA A 48 -12.91 -34.34 15.31
N HIS A 49 -12.21 -33.89 14.28
CA HIS A 49 -12.84 -33.52 13.03
C HIS A 49 -13.34 -34.80 12.35
N SER A 50 -14.51 -34.71 11.73
CA SER A 50 -14.97 -35.74 10.81
C SER A 50 -13.91 -35.97 9.72
N PRO A 51 -13.69 -37.21 9.25
CA PRO A 51 -12.73 -37.47 8.19
C PRO A 51 -13.03 -36.61 6.96
N CYS A 52 -12.00 -36.02 6.37
CA CYS A 52 -12.14 -35.17 5.19
C CYS A 52 -12.80 -35.95 4.05
N GLY A 53 -13.98 -35.51 3.59
CA GLY A 53 -14.72 -36.20 2.53
C GLY A 53 -14.13 -36.07 1.12
N GLY A 54 -13.02 -35.35 0.95
CA GLY A 54 -12.42 -35.07 -0.36
C GLY A 54 -13.22 -34.13 -1.24
N SER A 55 -14.37 -33.63 -0.76
CA SER A 55 -15.20 -32.63 -1.41
C SER A 55 -15.17 -31.32 -0.65
N PHE A 56 -15.23 -30.21 -1.40
CA PHE A 56 -15.50 -28.91 -0.82
C PHE A 56 -16.96 -28.88 -0.36
N VAL A 57 -17.18 -28.48 0.90
CA VAL A 57 -18.52 -28.22 1.45
C VAL A 57 -18.61 -26.72 1.65
N GLU A 58 -19.45 -26.06 0.86
CA GLU A 58 -19.77 -24.65 1.03
C GLU A 58 -20.46 -24.45 2.39
N HIS A 59 -19.90 -23.58 3.21
CA HIS A 59 -20.49 -23.24 4.51
C HIS A 59 -21.04 -21.82 4.41
N GLU A 60 -22.37 -21.70 4.34
CA GLU A 60 -23.00 -20.39 4.42
C GLU A 60 -22.79 -19.83 5.83
N LEU A 61 -22.16 -18.65 5.90
CA LEU A 61 -21.99 -17.94 7.15
C LEU A 61 -23.32 -17.23 7.50
N PRO A 62 -23.75 -17.25 8.78
CA PRO A 62 -25.02 -16.65 9.20
C PRO A 62 -25.01 -15.11 9.18
N HIS A 63 -23.93 -14.47 8.76
CA HIS A 63 -23.86 -13.03 8.60
C HIS A 63 -23.51 -12.68 7.15
N VAL A 64 -24.35 -11.84 6.56
CA VAL A 64 -24.00 -11.05 5.39
C VAL A 64 -23.39 -9.76 5.93
N THR A 65 -22.17 -9.42 5.50
CA THR A 65 -21.62 -8.08 5.76
C THR A 65 -22.44 -7.06 4.97
N GLY A 66 -23.32 -6.33 5.64
CA GLY A 66 -24.10 -5.24 5.07
C GLY A 66 -24.29 -4.14 6.12
N THR A 67 -24.35 -2.88 5.70
CA THR A 67 -24.65 -1.74 6.56
C THR A 67 -26.15 -1.49 6.65
N ALA A 68 -26.62 -0.99 7.78
CA ALA A 68 -28.05 -0.83 8.11
C ALA A 68 -28.80 0.25 7.30
N PHE A 69 -28.12 1.01 6.44
CA PHE A 69 -28.73 2.04 5.61
C PHE A 69 -28.14 1.97 4.21
N GLU A 70 -29.05 1.95 3.24
CA GLU A 70 -28.86 1.72 1.80
C GLU A 70 -28.49 0.31 1.37
N ARG A 71 -29.20 -0.12 0.32
CA ARG A 71 -28.81 -1.26 -0.52
C ARG A 71 -27.39 -0.98 -0.98
N VAL A 72 -26.40 -1.66 -0.41
CA VAL A 72 -25.09 -1.74 -1.04
C VAL A 72 -25.36 -2.39 -2.39
N THR A 73 -25.37 -1.57 -3.44
CA THR A 73 -25.36 -2.05 -4.81
C THR A 73 -23.96 -2.64 -5.02
N TYR A 74 -23.75 -3.85 -4.50
CA TYR A 74 -22.58 -4.72 -4.75
C TYR A 74 -22.38 -5.03 -6.26
N PHE A 75 -23.16 -4.40 -7.14
CA PHE A 75 -23.27 -4.64 -8.57
C PHE A 75 -23.26 -3.36 -9.39
N ALA A 76 -22.38 -2.41 -9.10
CA ALA A 76 -22.03 -1.45 -10.15
C ALA A 76 -21.26 -2.13 -11.31
N SER A 77 -20.74 -3.37 -11.15
CA SER A 77 -19.91 -3.93 -12.23
C SER A 77 -19.42 -5.38 -12.31
N ASN A 78 -19.42 -6.26 -11.32
CA ASN A 78 -18.32 -7.28 -11.22
C ASN A 78 -16.96 -6.57 -11.28
N GLY A 79 -16.42 -6.18 -10.11
CA GLY A 79 -15.10 -5.57 -10.01
C GLY A 79 -14.06 -6.51 -10.60
N ALA A 80 -13.55 -6.16 -11.78
CA ALA A 80 -12.76 -7.08 -12.59
C ALA A 80 -11.24 -6.82 -12.45
N GLY A 81 -10.89 -5.66 -11.89
CA GLY A 81 -9.53 -5.21 -11.63
C GLY A 81 -9.52 -3.84 -10.94
N LEU A 82 -8.48 -3.61 -10.17
CA LEU A 82 -8.13 -2.35 -9.51
C LEU A 82 -6.64 -2.12 -9.72
N ALA A 83 -6.24 -0.90 -10.03
CA ALA A 83 -4.85 -0.48 -9.98
C ALA A 83 -4.75 0.89 -9.31
N ILE A 84 -3.66 1.12 -8.58
CA ILE A 84 -3.41 2.33 -7.77
C ILE A 84 -2.05 2.87 -8.20
N GLY A 85 -1.95 4.19 -8.35
CA GLY A 85 -0.75 4.90 -8.77
C GLY A 85 -1.05 6.38 -8.96
N ASP A 86 -0.05 7.23 -8.74
CA ASP A 86 -0.11 8.67 -9.03
C ASP A 86 -0.13 8.89 -10.56
N LEU A 87 -1.33 9.13 -11.13
CA LEU A 87 -1.52 9.23 -12.58
C LEU A 87 -1.31 10.65 -13.09
N ASP A 88 -1.41 11.67 -12.25
CA ASP A 88 -1.20 13.07 -12.61
C ASP A 88 0.06 13.71 -11.99
N ASN A 89 0.88 12.91 -11.30
CA ASN A 89 2.15 13.29 -10.68
C ASN A 89 1.98 14.42 -9.64
N ASP A 90 0.85 14.46 -8.93
CA ASP A 90 0.59 15.45 -7.88
C ASP A 90 1.01 15.00 -6.46
N GLY A 91 1.45 13.74 -6.34
CA GLY A 91 1.91 13.11 -5.11
C GLY A 91 0.81 12.41 -4.31
N ASP A 92 -0.44 12.45 -4.76
CA ASP A 92 -1.56 11.71 -4.20
C ASP A 92 -1.88 10.47 -5.06
N GLU A 93 -2.11 9.33 -4.42
CA GLU A 93 -2.39 8.08 -5.15
C GLU A 93 -3.80 8.11 -5.77
N ASP A 94 -3.87 7.98 -7.10
CA ASP A 94 -5.11 7.77 -7.86
C ASP A 94 -5.43 6.28 -7.99
N PHE A 95 -6.61 5.96 -8.53
CA PHE A 95 -6.89 4.58 -8.89
C PHE A 95 -7.81 4.40 -10.10
N VAL A 96 -7.70 3.23 -10.72
CA VAL A 96 -8.54 2.81 -11.84
C VAL A 96 -9.36 1.60 -11.45
N LEU A 97 -10.68 1.66 -11.67
CA LEU A 97 -11.59 0.53 -11.48
C LEU A 97 -12.07 0.00 -12.82
N ALA A 98 -11.76 -1.28 -13.06
CA ALA A 98 -12.26 -2.04 -14.19
C ALA A 98 -13.64 -2.66 -13.88
N ASN A 99 -14.46 -2.68 -14.92
CA ASN A 99 -15.86 -3.01 -14.88
C ASN A 99 -16.19 -3.98 -16.02
N LEU A 100 -16.83 -5.11 -15.67
CA LEU A 100 -17.22 -6.09 -16.67
C LEU A 100 -18.53 -5.70 -17.38
N LEU A 101 -19.46 -5.07 -16.68
CA LEU A 101 -20.86 -4.84 -17.08
C LEU A 101 -21.31 -3.37 -16.93
N GLY A 102 -20.40 -2.42 -17.18
CA GLY A 102 -20.63 -0.99 -17.00
C GLY A 102 -19.39 -0.15 -17.32
N PRO A 103 -19.41 1.16 -17.04
CA PRO A 103 -18.28 2.05 -17.31
C PRO A 103 -17.09 1.79 -16.37
N ASN A 104 -15.89 1.85 -16.95
CA ASN A 104 -14.61 1.81 -16.26
C ASN A 104 -14.22 3.24 -15.90
N HIS A 105 -13.64 3.44 -14.73
CA HIS A 105 -13.37 4.79 -14.24
C HIS A 105 -11.94 4.93 -13.73
N VAL A 106 -11.41 6.12 -13.91
CA VAL A 106 -10.32 6.66 -13.08
C VAL A 106 -10.96 7.45 -11.95
N PHE A 107 -10.41 7.34 -10.76
CA PHE A 107 -10.76 8.13 -9.58
C PHE A 107 -9.55 8.95 -9.21
N TRP A 108 -9.64 10.25 -9.49
CA TRP A 108 -8.59 11.21 -9.20
C TRP A 108 -8.66 11.61 -7.74
N ASN A 109 -7.58 11.40 -7.00
CA ASN A 109 -7.46 11.84 -5.62
C ASN A 109 -7.26 13.36 -5.60
N GLN A 110 -8.07 14.06 -4.82
CA GLN A 110 -8.02 15.52 -4.68
C GLN A 110 -7.42 15.93 -3.33
N GLY A 111 -6.71 14.99 -2.69
CA GLY A 111 -6.27 15.08 -1.31
C GLY A 111 -7.37 14.75 -0.29
N GLY A 112 -6.94 14.34 0.91
CA GLY A 112 -7.84 14.12 2.03
C GLY A 112 -8.89 13.00 1.83
N MET A 113 -8.59 12.02 0.98
CA MET A 113 -9.50 10.92 0.59
C MET A 113 -10.76 11.39 -0.16
N ALA A 114 -10.71 12.57 -0.80
CA ALA A 114 -11.75 13.03 -1.72
C ALA A 114 -11.40 12.59 -3.15
N PHE A 115 -12.34 11.95 -3.84
CA PHE A 115 -12.09 11.41 -5.18
C PHE A 115 -13.07 11.97 -6.21
N ARG A 116 -12.55 12.40 -7.37
CA ARG A 116 -13.34 12.80 -8.53
C ARG A 116 -13.39 11.65 -9.55
N PRO A 117 -14.55 11.01 -9.78
CA PRO A 117 -14.66 9.94 -10.76
C PRO A 117 -14.66 10.50 -12.19
N GLN A 118 -14.07 9.74 -13.11
CA GLN A 118 -14.03 10.06 -14.53
C GLN A 118 -14.13 8.79 -15.36
N VAL A 119 -14.99 8.80 -16.38
CA VAL A 119 -15.16 7.65 -17.27
C VAL A 119 -13.91 7.50 -18.15
N LEU A 120 -13.24 6.35 -18.03
CA LEU A 120 -12.12 5.96 -18.89
C LEU A 120 -12.61 5.32 -20.18
N PHE A 121 -13.52 4.34 -20.04
CA PHE A 121 -13.94 3.49 -21.14
C PHE A 121 -15.30 2.86 -20.88
N VAL A 122 -16.15 2.82 -21.90
CA VAL A 122 -17.44 2.11 -21.86
C VAL A 122 -17.27 0.78 -22.59
N GLY A 123 -17.09 -0.29 -21.82
CA GLY A 123 -16.90 -1.64 -22.31
C GLY A 123 -16.39 -2.58 -21.22
N SER A 124 -16.15 -3.84 -21.58
CA SER A 124 -15.90 -4.90 -20.60
C SER A 124 -14.40 -5.10 -20.37
N LEU A 125 -13.86 -4.49 -19.31
CA LEU A 125 -12.50 -4.74 -18.85
C LEU A 125 -12.48 -5.83 -17.78
N ARG A 126 -11.35 -6.51 -17.68
CA ARG A 126 -11.04 -7.51 -16.65
C ARG A 126 -9.96 -6.94 -15.75
N ALA A 127 -8.72 -7.39 -15.86
CA ALA A 127 -7.59 -6.82 -15.13
C ALA A 127 -7.17 -5.46 -15.69
N VAL A 128 -6.65 -4.62 -14.80
CA VAL A 128 -6.00 -3.34 -15.09
C VAL A 128 -4.66 -3.27 -14.34
N ALA A 129 -3.66 -2.62 -14.91
CA ALA A 129 -2.38 -2.33 -14.30
C ALA A 129 -1.87 -0.95 -14.74
N LEU A 130 -1.12 -0.29 -13.87
CA LEU A 130 -0.44 0.98 -14.18
C LEU A 130 1.05 0.71 -14.41
N VAL A 131 1.57 1.22 -15.51
CA VAL A 131 2.97 1.05 -15.93
C VAL A 131 3.32 2.15 -16.91
N ASP A 132 4.54 2.67 -16.86
CA ASP A 132 5.08 3.54 -17.91
C ASP A 132 5.52 2.66 -19.10
N VAL A 133 4.75 2.62 -20.18
CA VAL A 133 5.01 1.70 -21.30
C VAL A 133 6.00 2.28 -22.31
N ASP A 134 6.11 3.60 -22.37
CA ASP A 134 6.97 4.29 -23.34
C ASP A 134 8.15 5.07 -22.73
N GLY A 135 8.34 4.96 -21.41
CA GLY A 135 9.49 5.50 -20.69
C GLY A 135 9.46 7.03 -20.57
N ASP A 136 8.27 7.62 -20.61
CA ASP A 136 8.09 9.08 -20.57
C ASP A 136 7.88 9.65 -19.15
N ASN A 137 7.96 8.76 -18.16
CA ASN A 137 7.81 9.02 -16.73
C ASN A 137 6.37 9.43 -16.33
N TRP A 138 5.38 9.01 -17.12
CA TRP A 138 3.97 9.03 -16.76
C TRP A 138 3.41 7.60 -16.71
N LEU A 139 2.62 7.31 -15.68
CA LEU A 139 1.96 6.01 -15.59
C LEU A 139 0.86 5.91 -16.66
N ASP A 140 0.98 4.92 -17.54
CA ASP A 140 -0.07 4.53 -18.47
C ASP A 140 -1.04 3.55 -17.84
N ILE A 141 -2.23 3.42 -18.44
CA ILE A 141 -3.20 2.40 -18.06
C ILE A 141 -3.14 1.27 -19.07
N THR A 142 -2.94 0.05 -18.57
CA THR A 142 -3.02 -1.17 -19.38
C THR A 142 -4.17 -2.04 -18.86
N ALA A 143 -4.97 -2.63 -19.76
CA ALA A 143 -6.09 -3.46 -19.34
C ALA A 143 -6.37 -4.63 -20.28
N THR A 144 -6.83 -5.72 -19.68
CA THR A 144 -7.38 -6.87 -20.41
C THR A 144 -8.88 -6.69 -20.61
N SER A 145 -9.43 -7.26 -21.69
CA SER A 145 -10.86 -7.13 -22.00
C SER A 145 -11.47 -8.45 -22.47
N ARG A 146 -12.80 -8.50 -22.55
CA ARG A 146 -13.50 -9.64 -23.16
C ARG A 146 -13.34 -9.71 -24.68
N SER A 147 -12.73 -8.72 -25.34
CA SER A 147 -12.61 -8.63 -26.80
C SER A 147 -11.24 -9.03 -27.34
N GLY A 148 -10.34 -9.56 -26.50
CA GLY A 148 -9.04 -10.10 -26.91
C GLY A 148 -7.89 -9.28 -26.34
N SER A 149 -7.16 -8.58 -27.22
CA SER A 149 -5.89 -7.91 -26.92
C SER A 149 -5.90 -7.02 -25.68
N VAL A 150 -4.70 -6.88 -25.09
CA VAL A 150 -4.41 -5.88 -24.06
C VAL A 150 -4.55 -4.49 -24.67
N LEU A 151 -5.35 -3.68 -23.99
CA LEU A 151 -5.61 -2.28 -24.31
C LEU A 151 -4.65 -1.39 -23.52
N VAL A 152 -4.20 -0.30 -24.14
CA VAL A 152 -3.29 0.68 -23.54
C VAL A 152 -3.86 2.08 -23.73
N TRP A 153 -3.87 2.87 -22.66
CA TRP A 153 -4.12 4.31 -22.68
C TRP A 153 -2.83 5.01 -22.27
N ARG A 154 -2.16 5.61 -23.26
CA ARG A 154 -0.96 6.40 -23.02
C ARG A 154 -1.28 7.71 -22.33
N ASN A 155 -0.60 7.95 -21.22
CA ASN A 155 -0.62 9.16 -20.44
C ASN A 155 0.46 10.10 -20.96
N THR A 156 0.07 11.21 -21.58
CA THR A 156 1.05 12.18 -22.11
C THR A 156 1.37 13.32 -21.16
N GLY A 157 0.93 13.20 -19.91
CA GLY A 157 1.09 14.22 -18.89
C GLY A 157 0.39 15.55 -19.17
N GLY A 158 0.62 16.51 -18.27
CA GLY A 158 0.18 17.90 -18.39
C GLY A 158 -0.51 18.40 -17.12
N ALA A 159 0.15 19.33 -16.41
CA ALA A 159 -0.44 20.01 -15.26
C ALA A 159 -1.78 20.67 -15.65
N GLY A 160 -2.89 20.14 -15.14
CA GLY A 160 -4.23 20.70 -15.32
C GLY A 160 -4.98 20.30 -16.60
N ALA A 161 -4.57 19.27 -17.33
CA ALA A 161 -5.36 18.76 -18.45
C ALA A 161 -6.49 17.83 -17.96
N GLU A 162 -7.72 18.11 -18.38
CA GLU A 162 -8.94 17.34 -18.02
C GLU A 162 -8.87 15.85 -18.41
N LEU A 163 -7.91 15.43 -19.24
CA LEU A 163 -7.57 14.04 -19.56
C LEU A 163 -6.12 13.98 -20.08
N PRO A 164 -5.13 13.46 -19.33
CA PRO A 164 -3.79 13.32 -19.89
C PRO A 164 -3.69 12.08 -20.81
N PHE A 165 -4.75 11.27 -20.89
CA PHE A 165 -4.83 10.11 -21.78
C PHE A 165 -5.30 10.50 -23.19
N LYS A 166 -4.55 10.12 -24.23
CA LYS A 166 -5.00 10.28 -25.63
C LYS A 166 -6.34 9.55 -25.84
N THR A 167 -7.36 10.30 -26.23
CA THR A 167 -8.73 9.80 -26.48
C THR A 167 -9.03 9.58 -27.96
N ASP A 168 -8.01 9.46 -28.82
CA ASP A 168 -8.27 9.11 -30.20
C ASP A 168 -8.98 7.75 -30.24
N ARG A 169 -10.00 7.66 -31.11
CA ARG A 169 -11.19 6.81 -30.91
C ARG A 169 -10.96 5.29 -30.97
N ARG A 170 -9.72 4.82 -30.84
CA ARG A 170 -9.36 3.42 -30.68
C ARG A 170 -8.24 3.33 -29.67
N THR A 171 -8.56 2.81 -28.49
CA THR A 171 -7.56 2.39 -27.51
C THR A 171 -6.46 1.61 -28.20
N GLU A 172 -5.21 1.96 -27.92
CA GLU A 172 -4.06 1.28 -28.50
C GLU A 172 -4.04 -0.17 -28.04
N ARG A 173 -3.44 -1.05 -28.85
CA ARG A 173 -3.26 -2.45 -28.50
C ARG A 173 -1.78 -2.72 -28.30
N LEU A 174 -1.46 -3.48 -27.25
CA LEU A 174 -0.11 -3.95 -27.06
C LEU A 174 0.28 -4.89 -28.21
N HIS A 175 1.31 -4.53 -28.96
CA HIS A 175 1.73 -5.28 -30.14
C HIS A 175 2.24 -6.68 -29.77
N GLY A 176 1.86 -7.70 -30.55
CA GLY A 176 2.28 -9.08 -30.32
C GLY A 176 1.55 -9.81 -29.18
N VAL A 177 0.64 -9.13 -28.47
CA VAL A 177 -0.18 -9.74 -27.41
C VAL A 177 -1.63 -9.86 -27.90
N GLU A 178 -1.97 -11.06 -28.37
CA GLU A 178 -3.29 -11.40 -28.86
C GLU A 178 -3.94 -12.50 -28.00
N GLY A 179 -5.27 -12.46 -27.87
CA GLY A 179 -6.05 -13.45 -27.13
C GLY A 179 -6.67 -12.93 -25.84
N TYR A 180 -7.58 -13.71 -25.26
CA TYR A 180 -8.29 -13.34 -24.04
C TYR A 180 -7.41 -13.53 -22.81
N ALA A 181 -7.26 -12.49 -22.01
CA ALA A 181 -6.57 -12.54 -20.73
C ALA A 181 -7.51 -12.17 -19.58
N TYR A 182 -7.28 -12.79 -18.42
CA TYR A 182 -8.07 -12.55 -17.20
C TYR A 182 -7.29 -11.73 -16.16
N SER A 183 -5.98 -11.92 -16.12
CA SER A 183 -5.06 -11.28 -15.20
C SER A 183 -3.97 -10.55 -16.00
N LEU A 184 -3.42 -9.51 -15.40
CA LEU A 184 -2.34 -8.71 -15.96
C LEU A 184 -1.36 -8.36 -14.83
N GLN A 185 -0.07 -8.49 -15.11
CA GLN A 185 1.02 -8.05 -14.25
C GLN A 185 2.15 -7.53 -15.14
N TRP A 186 2.87 -6.55 -14.65
CA TRP A 186 4.02 -5.95 -15.33
C TRP A 186 5.24 -6.05 -14.43
N ALA A 187 6.40 -6.24 -15.05
CA ALA A 187 7.69 -6.21 -14.41
C ALA A 187 8.74 -5.86 -15.46
N ASP A 188 9.61 -4.93 -15.10
CA ASP A 188 10.84 -4.64 -15.83
C ASP A 188 11.89 -5.71 -15.46
N LEU A 189 12.20 -6.61 -16.41
CA LEU A 189 13.07 -7.77 -16.18
C LEU A 189 14.52 -7.50 -16.60
N ASP A 190 14.73 -6.63 -17.57
CA ASP A 190 16.02 -6.23 -18.12
C ASP A 190 16.58 -4.94 -17.52
N ARG A 191 15.78 -4.23 -16.71
CA ARG A 191 16.16 -3.05 -15.91
C ARG A 191 16.51 -1.83 -16.75
N ASP A 192 15.83 -1.65 -17.87
CA ASP A 192 16.01 -0.47 -18.72
C ASP A 192 15.05 0.67 -18.39
N GLY A 193 14.08 0.43 -17.49
CA GLY A 193 13.09 1.41 -17.05
C GLY A 193 11.93 1.50 -18.00
#